data_AF-A0A2V8FJ57-F1
#
_entry.id   AF-A0A2V8FJ57-F1
#
_cell.length_a   1.000
_cell.length_b   1.000
_cell.length_c   1.000
_cell.angle_alpha   90.00
_cell.angle_beta   90.00
_cell.angle_gamma   90.00
#
_symmetry.space_group_name_H-M   'P 1'
#
loop_
_entity.id
_entity.type
_entity.pdbx_description
1 polymer ?
#
loop_
_entity_poly.entity_id
_entity_poly.type
_entity_poly.pdbx_seq_one_letter_code
_entity_poly.pdbx_strand_id
1 'polypeptide(L)' 'MSDRVEPSGAREEHRRLSEKHRKCEERLAELRARLLLSEEEKLEEINLKKQKLLLKDRMESLSRILKGAGPAASG' A
#
# COMPACT_ATOMS: atom_id res chain seq x y z
N MET A 1 -10.85 -17.70 26.93
CA MET A 1 -11.29 -16.95 25.73
C MET A 1 -10.06 -16.44 25.02
N SER A 2 -9.59 -17.16 24.01
CA SER A 2 -8.44 -16.78 23.20
C SER A 2 -8.91 -15.84 22.10
N ASP A 3 -9.08 -14.57 22.42
CA ASP A 3 -9.15 -13.51 21.41
C ASP A 3 -7.73 -13.18 20.93
N ARG A 4 -7.06 -14.17 20.33
CA ARG A 4 -5.85 -13.90 19.56
C ARG A 4 -6.34 -13.49 18.18
N VAL A 5 -6.50 -12.18 18.00
CA VAL A 5 -6.91 -11.55 16.74
C VAL A 5 -6.20 -12.23 15.58
N GLU A 6 -6.98 -12.95 14.77
CA GLU A 6 -6.51 -13.73 13.65
C GLU A 6 -5.76 -12.84 12.64
N PRO A 7 -4.50 -13.15 12.27
CA PRO A 7 -3.75 -12.39 11.27
C PRO A 7 -4.37 -12.45 9.85
N SER A 8 -5.44 -13.22 9.68
CA SER A 8 -6.21 -13.40 8.45
C SER A 8 -6.72 -12.07 7.88
N GLY A 9 -7.27 -11.18 8.73
CA GLY A 9 -7.74 -9.86 8.27
C GLY A 9 -6.60 -8.95 7.76
N ALA A 10 -5.44 -8.98 8.42
CA ALA A 10 -4.29 -8.18 8.01
C ALA A 10 -3.67 -8.66 6.69
N ARG A 11 -3.69 -9.98 6.43
CA ARG A 11 -3.23 -10.57 5.16
C ARG A 11 -4.16 -10.20 4.00
N GLU A 12 -5.47 -10.24 4.21
CA GLU A 12 -6.45 -9.82 3.21
C GLU A 12 -6.34 -8.32 2.90
N GLU A 13 -6.19 -7.48 3.93
CA GLU A 13 -6.00 -6.05 3.78
C GLU A 13 -4.69 -5.74 3.03
N HIS A 14 -3.59 -6.43 3.36
CA HIS A 14 -2.31 -6.31 2.65
C HIS A 14 -2.44 -6.69 1.17
N ARG A 15 -3.16 -7.78 0.86
CA ARG A 15 -3.43 -8.18 -0.54
C ARG A 15 -4.21 -7.10 -1.29
N ARG A 16 -5.28 -6.57 -0.69
CA ARG A 16 -6.08 -5.48 -1.28
C ARG A 16 -5.27 -4.20 -1.50
N LEU A 17 -4.41 -3.83 -0.54
CA LEU A 17 -3.52 -2.68 -0.68
C LEU A 17 -2.49 -2.88 -1.79
N SER A 18 -1.93 -4.09 -1.91
CA SER A 18 -1.00 -4.44 -2.99
C SER A 18 -1.67 -4.34 -4.37
N GLU A 19 -2.92 -4.80 -4.51
CA GLU A 19 -3.70 -4.62 -5.73
C GLU A 19 -3.96 -3.15 -6.05
N LYS A 20 -4.33 -2.33 -5.05
CA LYS A 20 -4.48 -0.88 -5.21
C LYS A 20 -3.17 -0.20 -5.60
N HIS A 21 -2.06 -0.60 -4.99
CA HIS A 21 -0.73 -0.09 -5.29
C HIS A 21 -0.36 -0.42 -6.74
N ARG A 22 -0.61 -1.67 -7.20
CA ARG A 22 -0.36 -2.06 -8.59
C ARG A 22 -1.17 -1.23 -9.57
N LYS A 23 -2.47 -1.01 -9.30
CA LYS A 23 -3.31 -0.12 -10.12
C LYS A 23 -2.80 1.32 -10.15
N CYS A 24 -2.34 1.84 -9.01
CA CYS A 24 -1.74 3.18 -8.96
C CYS A 24 -0.46 3.24 -9.80
N GLU A 25 0.39 2.21 -9.74
CA GLU A 25 1.60 2.10 -10.55
C GLU A 25 1.30 2.00 -12.05
N GLU A 26 0.31 1.19 -12.44
CA GLU A 26 -0.14 1.10 -13.84
C GLU A 26 -0.61 2.47 -14.33
N ARG A 27 -1.42 3.19 -13.55
CA ARG A 27 -1.89 4.53 -13.91
C ARG A 27 -0.75 5.54 -14.00
N LEU A 28 0.18 5.50 -13.05
CA LEU A 28 1.40 6.31 -13.06
C LEU A 28 2.27 6.01 -14.28
N ALA A 29 2.36 4.74 -14.68
CA ALA A 29 3.12 4.32 -15.86
C ALA A 29 2.44 4.79 -17.16
N GLU A 30 1.12 4.71 -17.26
CA GLU A 30 0.36 5.29 -18.38
C GLU A 30 0.59 6.79 -18.50
N LEU A 31 0.49 7.53 -17.39
CA LEU A 31 0.75 8.96 -17.32
C LEU A 31 2.21 9.26 -17.72
N ARG A 32 3.18 8.55 -17.16
CA ARG A 32 4.61 8.72 -17.49
C ARG A 32 4.97 8.36 -18.92
N ALA A 33 4.25 7.42 -19.53
CA ALA A 33 4.42 7.07 -20.93
C ALA A 33 3.96 8.20 -21.87
N ARG A 34 3.08 9.11 -21.39
CA ARG A 34 2.73 10.32 -22.13
C ARG A 34 3.85 11.34 -21.99
N LEU A 35 4.53 11.60 -23.11
CA LEU A 35 5.62 12.59 -23.23
C LEU A 35 5.20 14.03 -22.86
N LEU A 36 3.89 14.32 -22.92
CA LEU A 36 3.31 15.60 -22.57
C LEU A 36 2.13 15.36 -21.63
N LEU A 37 2.39 15.51 -20.33
CA LEU A 37 1.37 15.48 -19.29
C LEU A 37 0.68 16.83 -19.19
N SER A 38 -0.65 16.85 -19.32
CA SER A 38 -1.46 18.03 -19.00
C SER A 38 -1.38 18.39 -17.50
N GLU A 39 -1.77 19.61 -17.11
CA GLU A 39 -1.80 20.02 -15.69
C GLU A 39 -2.63 19.07 -14.83
N GLU A 40 -3.78 18.62 -15.34
CA GLU A 40 -4.61 17.59 -14.72
C GLU A 40 -3.85 16.28 -14.50
N GLU A 41 -3.10 15.84 -15.50
CA GLU A 41 -2.32 14.60 -15.43
C GLU A 41 -1.11 14.71 -14.48
N LYS A 42 -0.48 15.89 -14.38
CA LYS A 42 0.57 16.16 -13.38
C LYS A 42 -0.01 16.15 -11.97
N LEU A 43 -1.17 16.75 -11.76
CA LEU A 43 -1.90 16.69 -10.49
C LEU A 43 -2.27 15.25 -10.15
N GLU A 44 -2.74 14.48 -11.12
CA GLU A 44 -3.04 13.06 -10.95
C GLU A 44 -1.77 12.27 -10.60
N GLU A 45 -0.62 12.54 -11.24
CA GLU A 45 0.67 11.92 -10.89
C GLU A 45 1.08 12.22 -9.44
N ILE A 46 0.93 13.47 -9.00
CA ILE A 46 1.24 13.89 -7.62
C ILE A 46 0.28 13.20 -6.64
N ASN A 47 -1.00 13.13 -6.97
CA ASN A 47 -2.00 12.51 -6.12
C ASN A 47 -1.78 11.00 -6.03
N LEU A 48 -1.46 10.34 -7.15
CA LEU A 48 -1.08 8.93 -7.21
C LEU A 48 0.19 8.66 -6.41
N LYS A 49 1.22 9.51 -6.48
CA LYS A 49 2.42 9.39 -5.62
C LYS A 49 2.08 9.48 -4.13
N LYS A 50 1.20 10.42 -3.73
CA LYS A 50 0.73 10.53 -2.35
C LYS A 50 -0.07 9.30 -1.92
N GLN A 51 -0.99 8.83 -2.75
CA GLN A 51 -1.74 7.60 -2.49
C GLN A 51 -0.82 6.40 -2.38
N LYS A 52 0.17 6.28 -3.25
CA LYS A 52 1.16 5.21 -3.21
C LYS A 52 1.98 5.24 -1.91
N LEU A 53 2.36 6.44 -1.45
CA LEU A 53 3.03 6.61 -0.15
C LEU A 53 2.13 6.13 1.00
N LEU A 54 0.87 6.56 1.03
CA LEU A 54 -0.12 6.13 2.03
C LEU A 54 -0.37 4.62 1.99
N LEU A 55 -0.47 4.03 0.79
CA LEU A 55 -0.64 2.59 0.61
C LEU A 55 0.56 1.83 1.14
N LYS A 56 1.77 2.35 0.91
CA LYS A 56 3.02 1.75 1.39
C LYS A 56 3.11 1.81 2.92
N ASP A 57 2.79 2.95 3.52
CA ASP A 57 2.76 3.14 4.97
C ASP A 57 1.74 2.19 5.65
N ARG A 58 0.58 2.03 5.03
CA ARG A 58 -0.47 1.11 5.48
C ARG A 58 -0.08 -0.36 5.30
N MET A 59 0.61 -0.70 4.21
CA MET A 59 1.18 -2.04 4.00
C MET A 59 2.28 -2.37 5.01
N GLU A 60 3.12 -1.39 5.37
CA GLU A 60 4.20 -1.58 6.34
C GLU A 60 3.63 -1.78 7.75
N SER A 61 2.61 -0.99 8.12
CA SER A 61 1.85 -1.17 9.36
C SER A 61 1.25 -2.58 9.46
N LEU A 62 0.63 -3.06 8.40
CA LEU A 62 0.09 -4.42 8.34
C LEU A 62 1.18 -5.49 8.32
N SER A 63 2.29 -5.25 7.62
CA SER A 63 3.43 -6.17 7.60
C SER A 63 4.04 -6.30 8.99
N ARG A 64 4.08 -5.21 9.77
CA ARG A 64 4.52 -5.21 11.16
C ARG A 64 3.57 -5.98 12.06
N ILE A 65 2.27 -5.91 11.84
CA ILE A 65 1.27 -6.72 12.55
C ILE A 65 1.39 -8.20 12.16
N LEU A 66 1.51 -8.49 10.87
CA LEU A 66 1.61 -9.84 10.30
C LEU A 66 2.92 -10.54 10.74
N LYS A 67 4.01 -9.77 10.85
CA LYS A 67 5.32 -10.22 11.35
C LYS A 67 5.40 -10.19 12.89
N GLY A 68 4.59 -9.33 13.53
CA GLY A 68 4.49 -9.13 14.98
C GLY A 68 3.65 -10.18 15.72
N ALA A 69 3.12 -11.18 15.01
CA ALA A 69 2.63 -12.41 15.62
C ALA A 69 3.75 -13.43 15.94
N GLY A 70 5.02 -13.00 15.95
CA GLY A 70 6.11 -13.62 16.72
C GLY A 70 6.31 -12.85 18.03
N PRO A 71 6.33 -13.52 19.19
CA PRO A 71 6.21 -12.86 20.49
C PRO A 71 7.43 -11.97 20.78
N ALA A 72 7.17 -10.92 21.53
CA ALA A 72 8.15 -10.10 22.24
C ALA A 72 9.44 -10.85 22.60
N ALA A 73 10.57 -10.42 22.03
CA ALA A 73 11.92 -10.47 22.62
C ALA A 73 12.95 -10.21 21.51
N SER A 74 13.78 -9.19 21.72
CA SER A 74 15.10 -8.85 21.12
C SER A 74 15.12 -7.32 20.96
N GLY A 75 15.82 -6.51 21.75
CA GLY A 75 16.73 -6.67 22.87
C GLY A 75 17.14 -5.25 23.27
#